data_AF-A0A2N7QBK9-F1
#
_entry.id   AF-A0A2N7QBK9-F1
#
_cell.length_a   1.000
_cell.length_b   1.000
_cell.length_c   1.000
_cell.angle_alpha   90.00
_cell.angle_beta   90.00
_cell.angle_gamma   90.00
#
_symmetry.space_group_name_H-M   'P 1'
#
loop_
_entity.id
_entity.type
_entity.pdbx_description
1 polymer ?
#
loop_
_entity_poly.entity_id
_entity_poly.type
_entity_poly.pdbx_seq_one_letter_code
_entity_poly.pdbx_strand_id
1 'polypeptide(L)'
;MKVSKFKQYLLSGVSYAIPFVASGGILIALSIALAPMTSHGPDFSRAPFLKLINDIGVAAFSLLIPVLSGYIAFGIADRPGLVPGFVGGYIANQVGAGFLGGLVSGLLAGALVFYLKKIKVPPYIRPVMPILVYPVISSFIVGIIMYKIIGAPIHDLMVSITNWLQVMGTGNKIILAVILGSMIAFDMGGPVNKVAFFFGAAMIQQGNYFVMGACAA
;
A
#
# COMPACT_ATOMS: atom_id res chain seq x y z
N MET A 1 -2.84 8.88 22.85
CA MET A 1 -2.73 7.51 22.29
C MET A 1 -1.30 7.03 22.58
N LYS A 2 -1.08 5.96 23.38
CA LYS A 2 0.29 5.51 23.72
C LYS A 2 1.05 5.20 22.41
N VAL A 3 2.26 5.74 22.23
CA VAL A 3 3.08 5.66 21.00
C VAL A 3 3.23 4.23 20.47
N SER A 4 3.26 3.24 21.37
CA SER A 4 3.28 1.80 21.04
C SER A 4 2.08 1.34 20.18
N LYS A 5 0.86 1.81 20.45
CA LYS A 5 -0.34 1.37 19.71
C LYS A 5 -0.36 1.92 18.28
N PHE A 6 0.08 3.16 18.07
CA PHE A 6 0.12 3.76 16.74
C PHE A 6 1.08 3.01 15.81
N LYS A 7 2.28 2.69 16.30
CA LYS A 7 3.25 1.87 15.56
C LYS A 7 2.68 0.51 15.20
N GLN A 8 1.96 -0.13 16.12
CA GLN A 8 1.33 -1.42 15.91
C GLN A 8 0.32 -1.39 14.75
N TYR A 9 -0.47 -0.33 14.61
CA TYR A 9 -1.45 -0.20 13.53
C TYR A 9 -0.79 -0.12 12.15
N LEU A 10 0.29 0.65 12.03
CA LEU A 10 1.07 0.74 10.79
C LEU A 10 1.73 -0.60 10.45
N LEU A 11 2.30 -1.27 11.45
CA LEU A 11 2.95 -2.57 11.27
C LEU A 11 1.97 -3.69 10.90
N SER A 12 0.72 -3.63 11.37
CA SER A 12 -0.34 -4.52 10.92
C SER A 12 -0.56 -4.39 9.41
N GLY A 13 -0.76 -3.15 8.93
CA GLY A 13 -0.92 -2.88 7.50
C GLY A 13 0.20 -3.46 6.65
N VAL A 14 1.45 -3.15 7.02
CA VAL A 14 2.63 -3.64 6.32
C VAL A 14 2.69 -5.17 6.33
N SER A 15 2.48 -5.81 7.48
CA SER A 15 2.63 -7.27 7.60
C SER A 15 1.62 -8.04 6.75
N TYR A 16 0.37 -7.58 6.67
CA TYR A 16 -0.64 -8.22 5.83
C TYR A 16 -0.47 -7.95 4.33
N ALA A 17 0.27 -6.90 3.97
CA ALA A 17 0.51 -6.54 2.58
C ALA A 17 1.75 -7.23 1.97
N ILE A 18 2.72 -7.69 2.79
CA ILE A 18 3.92 -8.42 2.32
C ILE A 18 3.58 -9.66 1.46
N PRO A 19 2.63 -10.54 1.81
CA PRO A 19 2.28 -11.69 0.97
C PRO A 19 1.82 -11.31 -0.45
N PHE A 20 1.21 -10.14 -0.61
CA PHE A 20 0.81 -9.62 -1.93
C PHE A 20 2.02 -9.17 -2.75
N VAL A 21 3.04 -8.58 -2.11
CA VAL A 21 4.32 -8.28 -2.75
C VAL A 21 4.99 -9.56 -3.25
N ALA A 22 5.07 -10.58 -2.39
CA ALA A 22 5.73 -11.83 -2.74
C ALA A 22 5.01 -12.55 -3.89
N SER A 23 3.69 -12.72 -3.79
CA SER A 23 2.88 -13.36 -4.83
C SER A 23 2.93 -12.56 -6.14
N GLY A 24 2.61 -11.26 -6.09
CA GLY A 24 2.58 -10.42 -7.28
C GLY A 24 3.96 -10.27 -7.94
N GLY A 25 4.99 -9.98 -7.14
CA GLY A 25 6.35 -9.76 -7.61
C GLY A 25 6.95 -11.00 -8.27
N ILE A 26 6.79 -12.19 -7.67
CA ILE A 26 7.32 -13.44 -8.25
C ILE A 26 6.61 -13.78 -9.57
N LEU A 27 5.28 -13.66 -9.63
CA LEU A 27 4.52 -13.95 -10.85
C LEU A 27 4.88 -12.96 -11.98
N ILE A 28 4.97 -11.66 -11.67
CA ILE A 28 5.42 -10.64 -12.63
C ILE A 28 6.84 -10.98 -13.10
N ALA A 29 7.79 -11.21 -12.18
CA ALA A 29 9.18 -11.50 -12.53
C ALA A 29 9.30 -12.76 -13.41
N LEU A 30 8.62 -13.84 -13.06
CA LEU A 30 8.62 -15.09 -13.82
C LEU A 30 8.07 -14.90 -15.23
N SER A 31 6.94 -14.20 -15.36
CA SER A 31 6.33 -13.94 -16.67
C SER A 31 7.25 -13.14 -17.59
N ILE A 32 7.95 -12.13 -17.05
CA ILE A 32 8.88 -11.27 -17.81
C ILE A 32 10.17 -12.02 -18.14
N ALA A 33 10.69 -12.83 -17.20
CA ALA A 33 11.93 -13.58 -17.39
C ALA A 33 11.84 -14.62 -18.52
N LEU A 34 10.64 -15.16 -18.77
CA LEU A 34 10.39 -16.17 -19.81
C LEU A 34 9.80 -15.58 -21.10
N ALA A 35 9.37 -14.32 -21.07
CA ALA A 35 8.81 -13.65 -22.25
C ALA A 35 9.93 -13.20 -23.20
N PRO A 36 9.74 -13.34 -24.53
CA PRO A 36 10.63 -12.73 -25.52
C PRO A 36 10.73 -11.22 -25.28
N MET A 37 11.95 -10.67 -25.27
CA MET A 37 12.16 -9.25 -25.05
C MET A 37 12.23 -8.51 -26.38
N THR A 38 11.50 -7.40 -26.49
CA THR A 38 11.53 -6.49 -27.65
C THR A 38 12.08 -5.13 -27.24
N SER A 39 12.25 -4.22 -28.21
CA SER A 39 12.62 -2.82 -27.94
C SER A 39 11.61 -2.06 -27.08
N HIS A 40 10.38 -2.58 -26.93
CA HIS A 40 9.31 -1.98 -26.13
C HIS A 40 9.03 -2.75 -24.82
N GLY A 41 9.83 -3.77 -24.51
CA GLY A 41 9.65 -4.63 -23.34
C GLY A 41 9.18 -6.06 -23.66
N PRO A 42 8.66 -6.80 -22.68
CA PRO A 42 8.27 -8.20 -22.85
C PRO A 42 7.10 -8.35 -23.82
N ASP A 43 7.25 -9.21 -24.84
CA ASP A 43 6.20 -9.53 -25.80
C ASP A 43 5.45 -10.80 -25.40
N PHE A 44 4.19 -10.62 -25.03
CA PHE A 44 3.30 -11.70 -24.65
C PHE A 44 2.40 -12.20 -25.80
N SER A 45 2.48 -11.60 -26.99
CA SER A 45 1.58 -11.88 -28.12
C SER A 45 1.60 -13.34 -28.55
N ARG A 46 2.75 -14.00 -28.39
CA ARG A 46 2.95 -15.43 -28.71
C ARG A 46 2.99 -16.32 -27.46
N ALA A 47 2.73 -15.77 -26.27
CA ALA A 47 2.82 -16.48 -25.00
C ALA A 47 1.61 -16.15 -24.09
N PRO A 48 0.38 -16.56 -24.47
CA PRO A 48 -0.84 -16.23 -23.73
C PRO A 48 -0.84 -16.76 -22.29
N PHE A 49 -0.13 -17.87 -22.04
CA PHE A 49 0.03 -18.39 -20.68
C PHE A 49 0.92 -17.48 -19.81
N LEU A 50 2.02 -16.94 -20.37
CA LEU A 50 2.86 -15.98 -19.66
C LEU A 50 2.12 -14.66 -19.42
N LYS A 51 1.26 -14.24 -20.37
CA LYS A 51 0.36 -13.10 -20.20
C LYS A 51 -0.55 -13.29 -18.99
N LEU A 52 -1.20 -14.46 -18.89
CA LEU A 52 -2.07 -14.79 -17.76
C LEU A 52 -1.32 -14.73 -16.42
N ILE A 53 -0.11 -15.30 -16.35
CA ILE A 53 0.73 -15.21 -15.15
C ILE A 53 1.04 -13.76 -14.80
N ASN A 54 1.40 -12.94 -15.79
CA ASN A 54 1.66 -11.52 -15.60
C ASN A 54 0.43 -10.79 -15.06
N ASP A 55 -0.73 -10.99 -15.68
CA ASP A 55 -1.98 -10.31 -15.32
C ASP A 55 -2.42 -10.68 -13.89
N ILE A 56 -2.27 -11.95 -13.47
CA ILE A 56 -2.50 -12.37 -12.08
C ILE A 56 -1.53 -11.69 -11.12
N GLY A 57 -0.24 -11.63 -11.51
CA GLY A 57 0.78 -10.96 -10.72
C GLY A 57 0.52 -9.47 -10.55
N VAL A 58 0.14 -8.77 -11.63
CA VAL A 58 -0.25 -7.36 -11.62
C VAL A 58 -1.50 -7.15 -10.76
N ALA A 59 -2.50 -8.03 -10.85
CA ALA A 59 -3.69 -7.96 -10.01
C ALA A 59 -3.32 -8.07 -8.52
N ALA A 60 -2.52 -9.08 -8.13
CA ALA A 60 -2.05 -9.24 -6.76
C ALA A 60 -1.24 -8.03 -6.27
N PHE A 61 -0.35 -7.50 -7.12
CA PHE A 61 0.47 -6.34 -6.80
C PHE A 61 -0.39 -5.07 -6.64
N SER A 62 -1.40 -4.88 -7.49
CA SER A 62 -2.31 -3.71 -7.43
C SER A 62 -3.09 -3.61 -6.11
N LEU A 63 -3.31 -4.75 -5.43
CA LEU A 63 -3.98 -4.81 -4.13
C LEU A 63 -3.09 -4.40 -2.95
N LEU A 64 -1.79 -4.18 -3.16
CA LEU A 64 -0.83 -3.82 -2.11
C LEU A 64 -1.29 -2.64 -1.24
N ILE A 65 -1.65 -1.52 -1.88
CA ILE A 65 -2.04 -0.28 -1.21
C ILE A 65 -3.45 -0.39 -0.58
N PRO A 66 -4.46 -0.96 -1.26
CA PRO A 66 -5.73 -1.34 -0.63
C PRO A 66 -5.54 -2.17 0.64
N VAL A 67 -4.71 -3.22 0.59
CA VAL A 67 -4.46 -4.12 1.72
C VAL A 67 -3.76 -3.40 2.86
N LEU A 68 -2.73 -2.62 2.58
CA LEU A 68 -2.08 -1.76 3.56
C LEU A 68 -3.10 -0.88 4.28
N SER A 69 -3.89 -0.12 3.53
CA SER A 69 -4.88 0.82 4.07
C SER A 69 -5.97 0.10 4.88
N GLY A 70 -6.50 -1.01 4.36
CA GLY A 70 -7.49 -1.86 5.02
C GLY A 70 -7.01 -2.39 6.37
N TYR A 71 -5.78 -2.91 6.44
CA TYR A 71 -5.25 -3.49 7.66
C TYR A 71 -4.70 -2.47 8.66
N ILE A 72 -4.35 -1.26 8.24
CA ILE A 72 -4.15 -0.11 9.15
C ILE A 72 -5.48 0.25 9.80
N ALA A 73 -6.54 0.39 9.01
CA ALA A 73 -7.87 0.73 9.51
C ALA A 73 -8.41 -0.36 10.45
N PHE A 74 -8.17 -1.63 10.12
CA PHE A 74 -8.45 -2.78 11.00
C PHE A 74 -7.69 -2.71 12.31
N GLY A 75 -6.41 -2.33 12.30
CA GLY A 75 -5.62 -2.16 13.51
C GLY A 75 -6.27 -1.17 14.48
N ILE A 76 -6.87 -0.09 13.97
CA ILE A 76 -7.48 0.97 14.77
C ILE A 76 -8.91 0.62 15.21
N ALA A 77 -9.72 0.07 14.30
CA ALA A 77 -11.17 -0.02 14.45
C ALA A 77 -11.74 -1.42 14.18
N ASP A 78 -10.92 -2.46 14.22
CA ASP A 78 -11.30 -3.86 13.98
C ASP A 78 -11.99 -4.06 12.62
N ARG A 79 -12.76 -5.16 12.48
CA ARG A 79 -13.46 -5.56 11.24
C ARG A 79 -14.26 -4.43 10.56
N PRO A 80 -14.99 -3.56 11.28
CA PRO A 80 -15.73 -2.46 10.64
C PRO A 80 -14.87 -1.44 9.90
N GLY A 81 -13.56 -1.35 10.22
CA GLY A 81 -12.61 -0.49 9.52
C GLY A 81 -12.10 -1.05 8.19
N LEU A 82 -12.31 -2.33 7.89
CA LEU A 82 -11.74 -2.98 6.71
C LEU A 82 -12.25 -2.36 5.41
N VAL A 83 -13.58 -2.29 5.23
CA VAL A 83 -14.20 -1.77 4.00
C VAL A 83 -13.76 -0.34 3.69
N PRO A 84 -13.90 0.65 4.59
CA PRO A 84 -13.47 2.02 4.29
C PRO A 84 -11.95 2.11 4.07
N GLY A 85 -11.16 1.27 4.74
CA GLY A 85 -9.72 1.21 4.52
C GLY A 85 -9.37 0.67 3.13
N PHE A 86 -9.97 -0.43 2.69
CA PHE A 86 -9.77 -0.97 1.34
C PHE A 86 -10.24 0.00 0.26
N VAL A 87 -11.42 0.61 0.43
CA VAL A 87 -11.95 1.62 -0.49
C VAL A 87 -11.01 2.83 -0.56
N GLY A 88 -10.57 3.36 0.59
CA GLY A 88 -9.64 4.47 0.63
C GLY A 88 -8.29 4.17 -0.04
N GLY A 89 -7.75 2.97 0.18
CA GLY A 89 -6.50 2.54 -0.46
C GLY A 89 -6.65 2.28 -1.96
N TYR A 90 -7.80 1.76 -2.40
CA TYR A 90 -8.10 1.64 -3.82
C TYR A 90 -8.20 3.02 -4.48
N ILE A 91 -8.87 3.97 -3.84
CA ILE A 91 -8.94 5.35 -4.33
C ILE A 91 -7.54 5.96 -4.38
N ALA A 92 -6.68 5.73 -3.38
CA ALA A 92 -5.29 6.19 -3.39
C ALA A 92 -4.52 5.75 -4.65
N ASN A 93 -4.76 4.54 -5.14
CA ASN A 93 -4.21 4.08 -6.42
C ASN A 93 -4.80 4.86 -7.59
N GLN A 94 -6.13 5.01 -7.63
CA GLN A 94 -6.83 5.69 -8.72
C GLN A 94 -6.44 7.16 -8.88
N VAL A 95 -6.22 7.87 -7.77
CA VAL A 95 -5.79 9.28 -7.79
C VAL A 95 -4.27 9.44 -7.89
N GLY A 96 -3.51 8.35 -7.96
CA GLY A 96 -2.03 8.38 -7.98
C GLY A 96 -1.37 8.82 -6.67
N ALA A 97 -2.12 8.90 -5.57
CA ALA A 97 -1.58 9.23 -4.24
C ALA A 97 -0.69 8.12 -3.66
N GLY A 98 -0.72 6.92 -4.27
CA GLY A 98 0.26 5.87 -4.04
C GLY A 98 0.37 5.43 -2.59
N PHE A 99 1.60 5.08 -2.17
CA PHE A 99 1.90 4.60 -0.82
C PHE A 99 1.44 5.57 0.28
N LEU A 100 1.77 6.86 0.14
CA LEU A 100 1.38 7.88 1.12
C LEU A 100 -0.14 8.02 1.21
N GLY A 101 -0.82 7.98 0.06
CA GLY A 101 -2.28 7.96 -0.01
C GLY A 101 -2.88 6.80 0.77
N GLY A 102 -2.33 5.58 0.60
CA GLY A 102 -2.76 4.39 1.34
C GLY A 102 -2.55 4.47 2.84
N LEU A 103 -1.41 5.02 3.28
CA LEU A 103 -1.16 5.25 4.72
C LEU A 103 -2.18 6.22 5.31
N VAL A 104 -2.37 7.37 4.65
CA VAL A 104 -3.29 8.41 5.13
C VAL A 104 -4.72 7.92 5.10
N SER A 105 -5.16 7.25 4.03
CA SER A 105 -6.51 6.72 3.91
C SER A 105 -6.81 5.64 4.95
N GLY A 106 -5.84 4.77 5.27
CA GLY A 106 -6.01 3.73 6.29
C GLY A 106 -6.15 4.30 7.69
N LEU A 107 -5.31 5.30 8.02
CA LEU A 107 -5.40 6.01 9.29
C LEU A 107 -6.72 6.79 9.40
N LEU A 108 -7.13 7.48 8.33
CA LEU A 108 -8.38 8.23 8.25
C LEU A 108 -9.59 7.30 8.44
N ALA A 109 -9.65 6.19 7.70
CA ALA A 109 -10.72 5.21 7.77
C ALA A 109 -10.83 4.60 9.17
N GLY A 110 -9.69 4.17 9.75
CA GLY A 110 -9.64 3.63 11.10
C GLY A 110 -10.10 4.64 12.15
N ALA A 111 -9.60 5.87 12.09
CA ALA A 111 -9.99 6.93 13.01
C ALA A 111 -11.48 7.24 12.91
N LEU A 112 -12.01 7.37 11.69
CA LEU A 112 -13.41 7.67 11.44
C LEU A 112 -14.33 6.60 12.03
N VAL A 113 -14.07 5.32 11.76
CA VAL A 113 -14.84 4.22 12.32
C VAL A 113 -14.71 4.16 13.84
N PHE A 114 -13.51 4.41 14.39
CA PHE A 114 -13.31 4.48 15.84
C PHE A 114 -14.19 5.55 16.50
N TYR A 115 -14.36 6.72 15.89
CA TYR A 115 -15.25 7.76 16.39
C TYR A 115 -16.73 7.41 16.20
N LEU A 116 -17.11 6.82 15.05
CA LEU A 116 -18.49 6.38 14.80
C LEU A 116 -18.95 5.34 15.83
N LYS A 117 -18.07 4.42 16.26
CA LYS A 117 -18.36 3.43 17.31
C LYS A 117 -18.72 4.04 18.67
N LYS A 118 -18.38 5.31 18.93
CA LYS A 118 -18.71 5.99 20.19
C LYS A 118 -20.15 6.51 20.24
N ILE A 119 -20.84 6.55 19.10
CA ILE A 119 -22.22 7.00 19.01
C ILE A 119 -23.12 5.94 19.66
N LYS A 120 -23.90 6.36 20.66
CA LYS A 120 -24.83 5.48 21.37
C LYS A 120 -25.99 5.13 20.45
N VAL A 121 -26.23 3.84 20.27
CA VAL A 121 -27.31 3.31 19.43
C VAL A 121 -28.26 2.40 20.22
N PRO A 122 -29.57 2.41 19.90
CA PRO A 122 -30.54 1.49 20.50
C PRO A 122 -30.15 0.02 20.32
N PRO A 123 -30.51 -0.88 21.26
CA PRO A 123 -30.15 -2.30 21.19
C PRO A 123 -30.55 -2.99 19.88
N TYR A 124 -31.70 -2.62 19.31
CA TYR A 124 -32.28 -3.24 18.11
C TYR A 124 -31.44 -3.04 16.84
N ILE A 125 -30.64 -1.97 16.76
CA ILE A 125 -29.82 -1.68 15.56
C ILE A 125 -28.35 -2.06 15.69
N ARG A 126 -27.89 -2.42 16.90
CA ARG A 126 -26.48 -2.77 17.17
C ARG A 126 -25.90 -3.84 16.23
N PRO A 127 -26.62 -4.91 15.84
CA PRO A 127 -26.09 -5.92 14.92
C PRO A 127 -25.81 -5.39 13.51
N VAL A 128 -26.61 -4.42 13.04
CA VAL A 128 -26.51 -3.86 11.68
C VAL A 128 -25.37 -2.84 11.58
N MET A 129 -24.98 -2.21 12.70
CA MET A 129 -23.95 -1.18 12.72
C MET A 129 -22.61 -1.62 12.12
N PRO A 130 -21.94 -2.70 12.59
CA PRO A 130 -20.64 -3.11 12.07
C PRO A 130 -20.68 -3.70 10.66
N ILE A 131 -21.83 -4.21 10.24
CA ILE A 131 -21.99 -4.90 8.95
C ILE A 131 -22.30 -3.89 7.83
N LEU A 132 -23.12 -2.87 8.12
CA LEU A 132 -23.65 -1.97 7.10
C LEU A 132 -23.38 -0.51 7.42
N VAL A 133 -23.79 -0.02 8.60
CA VAL A 133 -23.77 1.42 8.88
C VAL A 133 -22.37 1.99 8.93
N TYR A 134 -21.47 1.39 9.72
CA TYR A 134 -20.09 1.87 9.78
C TYR A 134 -19.40 1.75 8.42
N PRO A 135 -19.40 0.58 7.73
CA PRO A 135 -18.76 0.47 6.41
C PRO A 135 -19.27 1.48 5.38
N VAL A 136 -20.58 1.67 5.26
CA VAL A 136 -21.18 2.56 4.25
C VAL A 136 -20.85 4.03 4.53
N ILE A 137 -21.12 4.51 5.75
CA ILE A 137 -20.90 5.92 6.11
C ILE A 137 -19.41 6.26 6.04
N SER A 138 -18.56 5.40 6.59
CA SER A 138 -17.13 5.65 6.59
C SER A 138 -16.52 5.59 5.19
N SER A 139 -16.94 4.66 4.33
CA SER A 139 -16.43 4.59 2.95
C SER A 139 -16.84 5.81 2.13
N PHE A 140 -18.07 6.29 2.32
CA PHE A 140 -18.54 7.50 1.66
C PHE A 140 -17.72 8.73 2.06
N ILE A 141 -17.51 8.93 3.37
CA ILE A 141 -16.74 10.07 3.87
C ILE A 141 -15.26 9.97 3.46
N VAL A 142 -14.63 8.80 3.63
CA VAL A 142 -13.24 8.57 3.20
C VAL A 142 -13.10 8.81 1.70
N GLY A 143 -14.06 8.35 0.91
CA GLY A 143 -14.07 8.56 -0.54
C GLY A 143 -14.14 10.03 -0.92
N ILE A 144 -15.04 10.81 -0.30
CA ILE A 144 -15.13 12.27 -0.53
C ILE A 144 -13.81 12.94 -0.16
N ILE A 145 -13.26 12.63 1.02
CA ILE A 145 -12.03 13.25 1.49
C ILE A 145 -10.87 12.94 0.54
N MET A 146 -10.73 11.68 0.10
CA MET A 146 -9.68 11.27 -0.83
C MET A 146 -9.86 11.92 -2.21
N TYR A 147 -11.06 11.89 -2.80
CA TYR A 147 -11.27 12.44 -4.14
C TYR A 147 -11.24 13.97 -4.19
N LYS A 148 -11.70 14.66 -3.15
CA LYS A 148 -11.93 16.11 -3.20
C LYS A 148 -10.96 16.95 -2.38
N ILE A 149 -10.33 16.38 -1.36
CA ILE A 149 -9.57 17.17 -0.38
C ILE A 149 -8.09 16.79 -0.39
N ILE A 150 -7.76 15.53 -0.09
CA ILE A 150 -6.38 15.14 0.22
C ILE A 150 -5.69 14.35 -0.90
N GLY A 151 -6.43 13.70 -1.80
CA GLY A 151 -5.84 12.85 -2.83
C GLY A 151 -4.88 13.60 -3.76
N ALA A 152 -5.30 14.75 -4.30
CA ALA A 152 -4.47 15.57 -5.17
C ALA A 152 -3.22 16.12 -4.46
N PRO A 153 -3.31 16.76 -3.27
CA PRO A 153 -2.11 17.18 -2.53
C PRO A 153 -1.12 16.05 -2.24
N ILE A 154 -1.61 14.85 -1.93
CA ILE A 154 -0.75 13.70 -1.66
C ILE A 154 -0.12 13.16 -2.95
N HIS A 155 -0.87 13.15 -4.06
CA HIS A 155 -0.33 12.81 -5.38
C HIS A 155 0.83 13.75 -5.75
N ASP A 156 0.65 15.07 -5.59
CA ASP A 156 1.69 16.05 -5.93
C ASP A 156 2.93 15.86 -5.07
N LEU A 157 2.76 15.53 -3.79
CA LEU A 157 3.84 15.17 -2.88
C LEU A 157 4.55 13.87 -3.33
N MET A 158 3.79 12.85 -3.75
CA MET A 158 4.35 11.59 -4.26
C MET A 158 5.17 11.79 -5.53
N VAL A 159 4.67 12.60 -6.47
CA VAL A 159 5.40 12.96 -7.69
C VAL A 159 6.68 13.72 -7.33
N SER A 160 6.61 14.68 -6.40
CA SER A 160 7.78 15.43 -5.93
C SER A 160 8.84 14.51 -5.32
N ILE A 161 8.45 13.58 -4.44
CA ILE A 161 9.36 12.59 -3.85
C ILE A 161 9.96 11.69 -4.94
N THR A 162 9.16 11.22 -5.88
CA THR A 162 9.62 10.33 -6.95
C THR A 162 10.61 11.03 -7.86
N ASN A 163 10.32 12.26 -8.26
CA ASN A 163 11.22 13.10 -9.06
C ASN A 163 12.52 13.36 -8.31
N TRP A 164 12.45 13.72 -7.03
CA TRP A 164 13.63 13.94 -6.19
C TRP A 164 14.53 12.69 -6.16
N LEU A 165 13.95 11.52 -5.93
CA LEU A 165 14.69 10.25 -5.91
C LEU A 165 15.30 9.90 -7.28
N GLN A 166 14.62 10.24 -8.38
CA GLN A 166 15.12 9.97 -9.73
C GLN A 166 16.35 10.84 -10.07
N VAL A 167 16.30 12.14 -9.73
CA VAL A 167 17.39 13.10 -10.00
C VAL A 167 18.54 13.04 -9.00
N MET A 168 18.46 12.20 -7.96
CA MET A 168 19.56 11.99 -7.03
C MET A 168 20.85 11.58 -7.77
N GLY A 169 21.92 12.32 -7.50
CA GLY A 169 23.26 11.97 -7.99
C GLY A 169 23.72 10.61 -7.46
N THR A 170 24.66 9.97 -8.18
CA THR A 170 25.13 8.61 -7.89
C THR A 170 25.62 8.45 -6.44
N GLY A 171 26.35 9.44 -5.90
CA GLY A 171 26.79 9.42 -4.50
C GLY A 171 25.65 9.31 -3.49
N ASN A 172 24.56 10.06 -3.69
CA ASN A 172 23.40 10.02 -2.80
C ASN A 172 22.61 8.71 -2.94
N LYS A 173 22.56 8.14 -4.16
CA LYS A 173 21.96 6.83 -4.40
C LYS A 173 22.69 5.73 -3.64
N ILE A 174 24.03 5.76 -3.62
CA ILE A 174 24.84 4.81 -2.83
C ILE A 174 24.52 4.93 -1.34
N ILE A 175 24.48 6.17 -0.80
CA ILE A 175 24.15 6.39 0.62
C ILE A 175 22.76 5.86 0.95
N LEU A 176 21.77 6.15 0.10
CA LEU A 176 20.41 5.65 0.26
C LEU A 176 20.38 4.11 0.25
N ALA A 177 21.15 3.48 -0.65
CA ALA A 177 21.24 2.03 -0.72
C ALA A 177 21.85 1.42 0.53
N VAL A 178 22.93 2.01 1.06
CA VAL A 178 23.54 1.58 2.33
C VAL A 178 22.55 1.68 3.49
N ILE A 179 21.77 2.76 3.56
CA ILE A 179 20.75 2.93 4.61
C ILE A 179 19.67 1.85 4.48
N LEU A 180 19.11 1.67 3.28
CA LEU A 180 18.03 0.72 3.04
C LEU A 180 18.49 -0.73 3.28
N GLY A 181 19.65 -1.13 2.74
CA GLY A 181 20.26 -2.44 3.00
C GLY A 181 20.55 -2.65 4.49
N SER A 182 21.05 -1.62 5.19
CA SER A 182 21.24 -1.70 6.65
C SER A 182 19.93 -1.91 7.39
N MET A 183 18.84 -1.25 6.98
CA MET A 183 17.51 -1.43 7.59
C MET A 183 16.97 -2.86 7.38
N ILE A 184 17.25 -3.48 6.23
CA ILE A 184 16.89 -4.88 5.96
C ILE A 184 17.69 -5.82 6.85
N ALA A 185 19.00 -5.62 6.97
CA ALA A 185 19.88 -6.46 7.79
C ALA A 185 19.69 -6.25 9.31
N PHE A 186 19.19 -5.08 9.74
CA PHE A 186 19.18 -4.66 11.15
C PHE A 186 18.46 -5.63 12.09
N ASP A 187 17.26 -6.09 11.71
CA ASP A 187 16.44 -6.96 12.56
C ASP A 187 15.99 -8.26 11.86
N MET A 188 16.63 -8.62 10.75
CA MET A 188 16.47 -9.88 9.99
C MET A 188 15.00 -10.37 9.89
N GLY A 189 14.10 -9.48 9.46
CA GLY A 189 12.67 -9.76 9.31
C GLY A 189 11.76 -9.16 10.39
N GLY A 190 12.33 -8.39 11.32
CA GLY A 190 11.60 -7.60 12.30
C GLY A 190 10.91 -6.34 11.73
N PRO A 191 10.40 -5.45 12.59
CA PRO A 191 9.68 -4.25 12.17
C PRO A 191 10.45 -3.31 11.22
N VAL A 192 11.76 -3.14 11.41
CA VAL A 192 12.61 -2.25 10.60
C VAL A 192 12.76 -2.80 9.20
N ASN A 193 13.09 -4.08 9.06
CA ASN A 193 13.13 -4.78 7.77
C ASN A 193 11.79 -4.64 7.05
N LYS A 194 10.67 -4.88 7.73
CA LYS A 194 9.34 -4.85 7.10
C LYS A 194 9.00 -3.48 6.53
N VAL A 195 9.36 -2.41 7.25
CA VAL A 195 9.13 -1.04 6.77
C VAL A 195 10.00 -0.74 5.55
N ALA A 196 11.29 -1.07 5.57
CA ALA A 196 12.18 -0.84 4.43
C ALA A 196 11.76 -1.63 3.18
N PHE A 197 11.48 -2.92 3.36
CA PHE A 197 11.02 -3.80 2.29
C PHE A 197 9.72 -3.28 1.66
N PHE A 198 8.75 -2.93 2.51
CA PHE A 198 7.45 -2.46 2.04
C PHE A 198 7.54 -1.11 1.33
N PHE A 199 8.37 -0.20 1.84
CA PHE A 199 8.65 1.06 1.17
C PHE A 199 9.24 0.83 -0.23
N GLY A 200 10.24 -0.05 -0.35
CA GLY A 200 10.81 -0.43 -1.65
C GLY A 200 9.75 -1.02 -2.59
N ALA A 201 8.95 -1.97 -2.11
CA ALA A 201 7.90 -2.61 -2.90
C ALA A 201 6.84 -1.60 -3.39
N ALA A 202 6.46 -0.65 -2.56
CA ALA A 202 5.50 0.38 -2.94
C ALA A 202 6.08 1.38 -3.95
N MET A 203 7.39 1.66 -3.90
CA MET A 203 8.07 2.51 -4.89
C MET A 203 8.14 1.88 -6.28
N ILE A 204 8.06 0.55 -6.41
CA ILE A 204 7.90 -0.12 -7.72
C ILE A 204 6.63 0.37 -8.43
N GLN A 205 5.52 0.54 -7.71
CA GLN A 205 4.26 1.03 -8.29
C GLN A 205 4.35 2.49 -8.74
N GLN A 206 5.34 3.23 -8.24
CA GLN A 206 5.63 4.61 -8.60
C GLN A 206 6.68 4.71 -9.71
N GLY A 207 7.08 3.58 -10.31
CA GLY A 207 8.10 3.53 -11.36
C GLY A 207 9.53 3.75 -10.86
N ASN A 208 9.77 3.73 -9.53
CA ASN A 208 11.11 3.84 -8.97
C ASN A 208 11.61 2.48 -8.48
N TYR A 209 12.25 1.75 -9.39
CA TYR A 209 12.80 0.41 -9.12
C TYR A 209 14.10 0.43 -8.31
N PHE A 210 14.80 1.57 -8.29
CA PHE A 210 16.08 1.70 -7.58
C PHE A 210 15.92 1.42 -6.07
N VAL A 211 14.86 1.95 -5.45
CA VAL A 211 14.62 1.80 -4.01
C VAL A 211 14.45 0.32 -3.64
N MET A 212 13.66 -0.44 -4.41
CA MET A 212 13.52 -1.88 -4.16
C MET A 212 14.81 -2.64 -4.44
N GLY A 213 15.52 -2.28 -5.52
CA GLY A 213 16.83 -2.88 -5.83
C GLY A 213 17.82 -2.74 -4.68
N ALA A 214 17.85 -1.58 -4.02
CA ALA A 214 18.67 -1.34 -2.84
C ALA A 214 18.26 -2.19 -1.62
N CYS A 215 16.98 -2.52 -1.45
CA CYS A 215 16.50 -3.39 -0.38
C CYS A 215 16.76 -4.89 -0.65
N ALA A 216 16.97 -5.27 -1.91
CA ALA A 216 17.14 -6.66 -2.34
C ALA A 216 18.61 -7.06 -2.54
N ALA A 217 19.54 -6.11 -2.41
CA ALA A 217 20.99 -6.30 -2.49
C ALA A 217 21.60 -6.53 -1.11
#